data_AF-A0A7J9RQV9-F1
#
_entry.id   AF-A0A7J9RQV9-F1
#
_cell.length_a   1.000
_cell.length_b   1.000
_cell.length_c   1.000
_cell.angle_alpha   90.00
_cell.angle_beta   90.00
_cell.angle_gamma   90.00
#
_symmetry.space_group_name_H-M   'P 1'
#
loop_
_entity.id
_entity.type
_entity.pdbx_description
1 polymer ?
#
loop_
_entity_poly.entity_id
_entity_poly.type
_entity_poly.pdbx_seq_one_letter_code
_entity_poly.pdbx_strand_id
1 'polypeptide(L)'
;MERLDYFKNYGKYVKEMRELVSKDLEEFELYVFGSAIKDDYSVGLSDIDLAIVSDEFEFRKKKLKVYDLLFEKYFDSPFEFHLLTVKKWEFFLRFTGKDFVRI
;
A
#
# COMPACT_ATOMS: atom_id res chain seq x y z
N MET A 1 17.28 -7.25 2.46
CA MET A 1 17.22 -5.78 2.31
C MET A 1 17.11 -5.20 3.71
N GLU A 2 17.90 -4.20 4.07
CA GLU A 2 17.77 -3.61 5.41
C GLU A 2 16.44 -2.84 5.49
N ARG A 3 15.68 -3.02 6.58
CA ARG A 3 14.37 -2.38 6.79
C ARG A 3 14.42 -0.86 6.61
N LEU A 4 15.55 -0.23 6.98
CA LEU A 4 15.82 1.20 6.78
C LEU A 4 15.73 1.64 5.31
N ASP A 5 16.11 0.78 4.37
CA ASP A 5 16.08 1.10 2.95
C ASP A 5 14.65 1.25 2.43
N TYR A 6 13.71 0.42 2.91
CA TYR A 6 12.29 0.57 2.60
C TYR A 6 11.75 1.92 3.08
N PHE A 7 12.09 2.36 4.29
CA PHE A 7 11.64 3.66 4.78
C PHE A 7 12.26 4.84 4.01
N LYS A 8 13.55 4.76 3.64
CA LYS A 8 14.20 5.82 2.87
C LYS A 8 13.73 5.87 1.42
N ASN A 9 13.35 4.73 0.85
CA ASN A 9 13.10 4.57 -0.58
C ASN A 9 11.71 3.98 -0.89
N TYR A 10 10.71 4.13 -0.01
CA TYR A 10 9.40 3.50 -0.20
C TYR A 10 8.78 3.86 -1.55
N GLY A 11 8.96 5.09 -2.04
CA GLY A 11 8.44 5.52 -3.34
C GLY A 11 8.96 4.70 -4.52
N LYS A 12 10.20 4.19 -4.44
CA LYS A 12 10.75 3.26 -5.43
C LYS A 12 10.01 1.91 -5.39
N TYR A 13 9.82 1.37 -4.19
CA TYR A 13 9.13 0.10 -3.98
C TYR A 13 7.66 0.17 -4.34
N VAL A 14 6.97 1.26 -4.03
CA VAL A 14 5.57 1.47 -4.40
C VAL A 14 5.39 1.60 -5.92
N LYS A 15 6.35 2.21 -6.64
CA LYS A 15 6.36 2.21 -8.11
C LYS A 15 6.54 0.80 -8.69
N GLU A 16 7.44 0.02 -8.12
CA GLU A 16 7.63 -1.38 -8.51
C GLU A 16 6.38 -2.22 -8.23
N MET A 17 5.70 -1.99 -7.10
CA MET A 17 4.41 -2.61 -6.78
C MET A 17 3.32 -2.18 -7.77
N ARG A 18 3.30 -0.92 -8.21
CA ARG A 18 2.37 -0.45 -9.25
C ARG A 18 2.53 -1.27 -10.53
N GLU A 19 3.76 -1.46 -11.00
CA GLU A 19 4.05 -2.27 -12.20
C GLU A 19 3.71 -3.75 -12.02
N LEU A 20 3.88 -4.27 -10.81
CA LEU A 20 3.52 -5.64 -10.45
C LEU A 20 2.00 -5.84 -10.50
N VAL A 21 1.26 -4.97 -9.81
CA VAL A 21 -0.19 -5.07 -9.64
C VAL A 21 -0.94 -4.68 -10.93
N SER A 22 -0.39 -3.81 -11.78
CA SER A 22 -1.03 -3.43 -13.06
C SER A 22 -1.18 -4.57 -14.07
N LYS A 23 -0.56 -5.73 -13.81
CA LYS A 23 -0.78 -6.95 -14.61
C LYS A 23 -2.12 -7.61 -14.29
N ASP A 24 -2.65 -7.30 -13.12
CA ASP A 24 -3.87 -7.90 -12.59
C ASP A 24 -4.99 -6.87 -12.42
N LEU A 25 -4.69 -5.62 -12.06
CA LEU A 25 -5.69 -4.55 -11.94
C LEU A 25 -5.62 -3.60 -13.12
N GLU A 26 -6.77 -3.25 -13.68
CA GLU A 26 -6.89 -2.32 -14.80
C GLU A 26 -6.92 -0.87 -14.31
N GLU A 27 -7.76 -0.58 -13.31
CA GLU A 27 -7.92 0.76 -12.74
C GLU A 27 -7.69 0.74 -11.23
N PHE A 28 -6.61 1.37 -10.79
CA PHE A 28 -6.27 1.45 -9.37
C PHE A 28 -5.35 2.64 -9.03
N GLU A 29 -5.39 3.02 -7.77
CA GLU A 29 -4.56 4.07 -7.18
C GLU A 29 -3.78 3.55 -5.98
N LEU A 30 -2.58 4.11 -5.77
CA LEU A 30 -1.71 3.78 -4.65
C LEU A 30 -1.52 4.99 -3.75
N TYR A 31 -1.66 4.77 -2.45
CA TYR A 31 -1.55 5.79 -1.42
C TYR A 31 -0.69 5.30 -0.27
N VAL A 32 0.39 6.01 0.02
CA VAL A 32 1.17 5.78 1.24
C VAL A 32 0.65 6.71 2.32
N PHE A 33 0.40 6.17 3.51
CA PHE A 33 -0.10 6.94 4.65
C PHE A 33 0.54 6.47 5.96
N GLY A 34 0.03 6.97 7.09
CA GLY A 34 0.50 6.57 8.41
C GLY A 34 1.74 7.33 8.88
N SER A 35 2.52 6.70 9.77
CA SER A 35 3.72 7.30 10.38
C SER A 35 4.85 7.55 9.39
N ALA A 36 4.95 6.71 8.34
CA ALA A 36 6.00 6.78 7.35
C ALA A 36 6.04 8.11 6.57
N ILE A 37 4.90 8.78 6.39
CA ILE A 37 4.81 10.08 5.69
C ILE A 37 4.97 11.29 6.62
N LYS A 38 4.91 11.07 7.95
CA LYS A 38 4.99 12.15 8.97
C LYS A 38 6.42 12.33 9.51
N ASP A 39 7.38 11.58 8.98
CA ASP A 39 8.74 11.40 9.54
C ASP A 39 8.74 11.03 11.03
N ASP A 40 7.62 10.47 11.52
CA ASP A 40 7.38 10.07 12.91
C ASP A 40 7.31 8.55 13.00
N TYR A 41 8.38 7.88 12.52
CA TYR A 41 8.46 6.43 12.47
C TYR A 41 9.69 5.90 13.21
N SER A 42 9.54 4.73 13.81
CA SER A 42 10.64 3.95 14.40
C SER A 42 10.94 2.77 13.49
N VAL A 43 12.12 2.73 12.88
CA VAL A 43 12.49 1.72 11.85
C VAL A 43 12.24 0.28 12.31
N GLY A 44 12.40 -0.03 13.61
CA GLY A 44 12.19 -1.36 14.17
C GLY A 44 10.75 -1.69 14.61
N LEU A 45 9.84 -0.71 14.62
CA LEU A 45 8.49 -0.86 15.21
C LEU A 45 7.36 -0.36 14.31
N SER A 46 7.61 0.64 13.46
CA SER A 46 6.63 1.20 12.55
C SER A 46 6.60 0.41 11.25
N ASP A 47 5.45 0.41 10.60
CA ASP A 47 5.24 -0.12 9.25
C ASP A 47 5.03 1.03 8.25
N ILE A 48 4.94 0.68 6.97
CA ILE A 48 4.65 1.59 5.85
C ILE A 48 3.27 1.20 5.32
N ASP A 49 2.26 1.95 5.70
CA ASP A 49 0.89 1.71 5.25
C ASP A 49 0.74 2.06 3.77
N LEU A 50 0.35 1.08 2.96
CA LEU A 50 0.07 1.24 1.53
C LEU A 50 -1.38 0.84 1.24
N ALA A 51 -2.20 1.82 0.87
CA ALA A 51 -3.52 1.58 0.31
C ALA A 51 -3.44 1.37 -1.20
N ILE A 52 -3.99 0.26 -1.65
CA ILE A 52 -4.25 -0.05 -3.06
C ILE A 52 -5.76 0.06 -3.23
N VAL A 53 -6.19 1.01 -4.04
CA VAL A 53 -7.60 1.39 -4.15
C VAL A 53 -8.11 1.04 -5.54
N SER A 54 -9.08 0.14 -5.60
CA SER A 54 -9.74 -0.31 -6.84
C SER A 54 -11.10 -0.92 -6.53
N ASP A 55 -12.12 -0.62 -7.32
CA ASP A 55 -13.44 -1.25 -7.20
C ASP A 55 -13.45 -2.71 -7.65
N GLU A 56 -12.41 -3.17 -8.35
CA GLU A 56 -12.22 -4.61 -8.64
C GLU A 56 -12.08 -5.46 -7.36
N PHE A 57 -11.75 -4.84 -6.22
CA PHE A 57 -11.71 -5.52 -4.92
C PHE A 57 -13.07 -5.82 -4.30
N GLU A 58 -14.18 -5.44 -4.94
CA GLU A 58 -15.49 -6.03 -4.65
C GLU A 58 -15.49 -7.55 -4.91
N PHE A 59 -14.71 -8.00 -5.89
CA PHE A 59 -14.50 -9.41 -6.16
C PHE A 59 -13.41 -9.98 -5.25
N ARG A 60 -13.81 -10.75 -4.24
CA ARG A 60 -12.91 -11.37 -3.26
C ARG A 60 -11.74 -12.13 -3.91
N LYS A 61 -11.98 -12.86 -4.99
CA LYS A 61 -10.93 -13.61 -5.71
C LYS A 61 -9.83 -12.69 -6.25
N LYS A 62 -10.21 -11.51 -6.76
CA LYS A 62 -9.27 -10.50 -7.25
C LYS A 62 -8.42 -9.95 -6.11
N LYS A 63 -9.07 -9.58 -5.01
CA LYS A 63 -8.41 -9.09 -3.79
C LYS A 63 -7.39 -10.09 -3.23
N LEU A 64 -7.75 -11.38 -3.15
CA LEU A 64 -6.83 -12.42 -2.68
C LEU A 64 -5.65 -12.61 -3.63
N LYS A 65 -5.89 -12.63 -4.95
CA LYS A 65 -4.82 -12.75 -5.96
C LYS A 65 -3.77 -11.63 -5.82
N VAL A 66 -4.22 -10.39 -5.62
CA VAL A 66 -3.31 -9.25 -5.45
C VAL A 66 -2.55 -9.34 -4.13
N TYR A 67 -3.18 -9.80 -3.04
CA TYR A 67 -2.46 -10.07 -1.79
C TYR A 67 -1.36 -11.12 -1.99
N ASP A 68 -1.67 -12.25 -2.63
CA ASP A 68 -0.70 -13.31 -2.88
C ASP A 68 0.50 -12.77 -3.67
N LEU A 69 0.24 -11.99 -4.73
CA LEU A 69 1.26 -11.36 -5.57
C LEU A 69 2.19 -10.41 -4.79
N LEU A 70 1.62 -9.61 -3.88
CA LEU A 70 2.39 -8.68 -3.05
C LEU A 70 3.23 -9.46 -2.03
N PHE A 71 2.64 -10.43 -1.35
CA PHE A 71 3.33 -11.20 -0.33
C PHE A 71 4.39 -12.13 -0.91
N GLU A 72 4.23 -12.68 -2.12
CA GLU A 72 5.29 -13.46 -2.78
C GLU A 72 6.62 -12.70 -2.88
N LYS A 73 6.56 -11.36 -2.98
CA LYS A 73 7.75 -10.51 -3.14
C LYS A 73 8.12 -9.69 -1.90
N TYR A 74 7.12 -9.28 -1.12
CA TYR A 74 7.28 -8.31 -0.04
C TYR A 74 6.85 -8.87 1.33
N PHE A 75 6.81 -10.19 1.50
CA PHE A 75 6.46 -10.84 2.77
C PHE A 75 7.25 -10.30 3.96
N ASP A 76 8.58 -10.23 3.84
CA ASP A 76 9.48 -9.77 4.91
C ASP A 76 9.75 -8.25 4.85
N SER A 77 8.88 -7.49 4.20
CA SER A 77 8.99 -6.03 4.10
C SER A 77 8.22 -5.33 5.24
N PRO A 78 8.49 -4.04 5.51
CA PRO A 78 7.70 -3.27 6.47
C PRO A 78 6.36 -2.78 5.90
N PHE A 79 5.92 -3.24 4.73
CA PHE A 79 4.68 -2.74 4.14
C PHE A 79 3.45 -3.41 4.75
N GLU A 80 2.50 -2.59 5.19
CA GLU A 80 1.15 -3.03 5.55
C GLU A 80 0.21 -2.73 4.38
N PHE A 81 -0.36 -3.79 3.77
CA PHE A 81 -1.16 -3.65 2.56
C PHE A 81 -2.67 -3.55 2.84
N HIS A 82 -3.26 -2.43 2.43
CA HIS A 82 -4.68 -2.13 2.54
C HIS A 82 -5.35 -2.17 1.16
N LEU A 83 -5.94 -3.30 0.77
CA LEU A 83 -6.66 -3.43 -0.50
C LEU A 83 -8.13 -3.03 -0.31
N LEU A 84 -8.52 -1.88 -0.85
CA LEU A 84 -9.79 -1.21 -0.57
C LEU A 84 -10.54 -0.85 -1.85
N THR A 85 -11.87 -0.92 -1.82
CA THR A 85 -12.69 -0.28 -2.85
C THR A 85 -12.64 1.24 -2.68
N VAL A 86 -12.98 2.00 -3.72
CA VAL A 86 -12.97 3.46 -3.67
C VAL A 86 -13.84 3.96 -2.52
N LYS A 87 -15.04 3.38 -2.36
CA LYS A 87 -15.95 3.68 -1.25
C LYS A 87 -15.34 3.44 0.13
N LYS A 88 -14.58 2.37 0.31
CA LYS A 88 -13.92 2.06 1.59
C LYS A 88 -12.78 3.01 1.88
N TRP A 89 -12.02 3.38 0.85
CA TRP A 89 -10.97 4.38 0.96
C TRP A 89 -11.52 5.75 1.36
N GLU A 90 -12.56 6.24 0.69
CA GLU A 90 -13.23 7.49 1.05
C GLU A 90 -13.77 7.49 2.48
N PHE A 91 -14.34 6.35 2.91
CA PHE A 91 -14.78 6.19 4.29
C PHE A 91 -13.61 6.28 5.28
N PHE A 92 -12.49 5.61 4.97
CA PHE A 92 -11.28 5.64 5.79
C PHE A 92 -10.73 7.07 5.96
N LEU A 93 -10.66 7.84 4.87
CA LEU A 93 -10.19 9.24 4.89
C LEU A 93 -10.99 10.16 5.81
N ARG A 94 -12.24 9.81 6.15
CA ARG A 94 -13.05 10.57 7.12
C ARG A 94 -12.49 10.50 8.53
N PHE A 95 -11.74 9.45 8.87
CA PHE A 95 -11.18 9.22 10.21
C PHE A 95 -9.71 9.60 10.28
N THR A 96 -8.96 9.39 9.20
CA THR A 96 -7.50 9.58 9.18
C THR A 96 -7.06 10.94 8.62
N GLY A 97 -7.98 11.71 8.03
CA GLY A 97 -7.68 13.00 7.42
C GLY A 97 -7.10 12.84 6.01
N LYS A 98 -6.39 13.87 5.53
CA LYS A 98 -5.79 13.90 4.18
C LYS A 98 -4.27 13.70 4.18
N ASP A 99 -3.75 13.08 5.24
CA ASP A 99 -2.32 12.78 5.37
C ASP A 99 -2.01 11.51 4.58
N PHE A 100 -1.82 11.66 3.28
CA PHE A 100 -1.39 10.58 2.38
C PHE A 100 -0.61 11.14 1.20
N VAL A 101 0.27 10.32 0.64
CA VAL A 101 0.99 10.61 -0.61
C VAL A 101 0.47 9.66 -1.68
N ARG A 102 -0.07 10.22 -2.78
CA ARG A 102 -0.42 9.44 -3.98
C ARG A 102 0.84 9.22 -4.82
N ILE A 103 1.12 7.98 -5.21
CA ILE A 103 2.32 7.58 -5.96
C ILE A 103 1.94 6.93 -7.27
#